data_AF-A0A0F9PI85-F1
#
_entry.id   AF-A0A0F9PI85-F1
#
_cell.length_a   1.000
_cell.length_b   1.000
_cell.length_c   1.000
_cell.angle_alpha   90.00
_cell.angle_beta   90.00
_cell.angle_gamma   90.00
#
_symmetry.space_group_name_H-M   'P 1'
#
loop_
_entity.id
_entity.type
_entity.pdbx_description
1 polymer ?
#
loop_
_entity_poly.entity_id
_entity_poly.type
_entity_poly.pdbx_seq_one_letter_code
_entity_poly.pdbx_strand_id
1 'polypeptide(L)'
;MAKRTYSAITDRVEEFLQDSTNVVFSATEIQSMFTDILYRIASYKLVITRHSLTTIADTKELQIATIEDLIDPLYAEYTVDKNPRNFRNIIRRGNIVELDINIKPTAGETVYLYCKKPHRINQMTDLVGAIDLTGGYEEDDTTIHVDDLESSVTIPVDTEFTIAGIGGVYRLTAAATIASNEGDLTFFPGLAADVADGVVVTFEQSTLDGLLEDLFINFVAARVALSKSSKYLQQINTALTAMGAVTTALGLAAAKVLRQVTDVASGRTAAGLAAAVIIEANLELDKMAAEIGLANTALDSANTVTNTVTQGGPNVPAQYAGEAQQRLGTAQGYLGTARGFLAQAASEGPLAATYAQLGAGELQGAVGSINEATGFIQEVTAELNLARLGSGTMRQWANALLRDTIAELKAIQEIPEHFWQEYPKD
;
A
#
# COMPACT_ATOMS: atom_id res chain seq x y z
N MET A 1 4.67 24.09 -15.84
CA MET A 1 4.52 22.67 -16.20
C MET A 1 3.04 22.35 -16.20
N ALA A 2 2.57 21.48 -17.09
CA ALA A 2 1.20 20.98 -17.03
C ALA A 2 1.02 20.17 -15.74
N LYS A 3 -0.15 20.30 -15.09
CA LYS A 3 -0.50 19.50 -13.91
C LYS A 3 -0.66 18.03 -14.32
N ARG A 4 -0.24 17.10 -13.47
CA ARG A 4 -0.32 15.67 -13.75
C ARG A 4 -1.73 15.15 -13.53
N THR A 5 -2.15 14.20 -14.36
CA THR A 5 -3.43 13.49 -14.16
C THR A 5 -3.37 12.61 -12.91
N TYR A 6 -4.55 12.24 -12.38
CA TYR A 6 -4.64 11.31 -11.25
C TYR A 6 -3.93 9.98 -11.50
N SER A 7 -4.05 9.44 -12.73
CA SER A 7 -3.33 8.25 -13.17
C SER A 7 -1.83 8.48 -13.22
N ALA A 8 -1.36 9.57 -13.83
CA ALA A 8 0.07 9.87 -13.92
C ALA A 8 0.74 10.08 -12.55
N ILE A 9 0.01 10.63 -11.57
CA ILE A 9 0.48 10.72 -10.18
C ILE A 9 0.60 9.32 -9.55
N THR A 10 -0.41 8.46 -9.77
CA THR A 10 -0.39 7.07 -9.29
C THR A 10 0.79 6.29 -9.88
N ASP A 11 0.95 6.33 -11.21
CA ASP A 11 2.03 5.66 -11.94
C ASP A 11 3.41 6.13 -11.44
N ARG A 12 3.54 7.43 -11.15
CA ARG A 12 4.79 7.99 -10.64
C ARG A 12 5.10 7.49 -9.23
N VAL A 13 4.09 7.30 -8.37
CA VAL A 13 4.28 6.67 -7.05
C VAL A 13 4.72 5.21 -7.23
N GLU A 14 4.10 4.46 -8.14
CA GLU A 14 4.47 3.06 -8.44
C GLU A 14 5.93 2.96 -8.93
N GLU A 15 6.35 3.88 -9.81
CA GLU A 15 7.73 3.97 -10.28
C GLU A 15 8.71 4.25 -9.13
N PHE A 16 8.37 5.18 -8.23
CA PHE A 16 9.17 5.48 -7.04
C PHE A 16 9.31 4.27 -6.11
N LEU A 17 8.28 3.44 -6.02
CA LEU A 17 8.27 2.20 -5.24
C LEU A 17 8.99 1.04 -5.95
N GLN A 18 9.41 1.22 -7.21
CA GLN A 18 9.99 0.18 -8.07
C GLN A 18 9.11 -1.07 -8.18
N ASP A 19 7.80 -0.90 -8.12
CA ASP A 19 6.83 -2.00 -8.22
C ASP A 19 5.95 -1.81 -9.46
N SER A 20 6.57 -1.80 -10.63
CA SER A 20 5.87 -1.63 -11.91
C SER A 20 4.90 -2.77 -12.26
N THR A 21 4.87 -3.84 -11.46
CA THR A 21 3.99 -5.00 -11.64
C THR A 21 2.84 -5.04 -10.63
N ASN A 22 2.77 -4.07 -9.71
CA ASN A 22 1.77 -4.00 -8.64
C ASN A 22 1.66 -5.29 -7.81
N VAL A 23 2.78 -5.98 -7.63
CA VAL A 23 2.83 -7.25 -6.90
C VAL A 23 2.82 -7.00 -5.39
N VAL A 24 3.38 -5.87 -4.96
CA VAL A 24 3.54 -5.50 -3.55
C VAL A 24 2.59 -4.36 -3.16
N PHE A 25 2.36 -3.41 -4.06
CA PHE A 25 1.55 -2.22 -3.90
C PHE A 25 0.51 -2.15 -5.00
N SER A 26 -0.78 -2.30 -4.67
CA SER A 26 -1.82 -2.08 -5.68
C SER A 26 -2.13 -0.59 -5.83
N ALA A 27 -2.59 -0.19 -7.02
CA ALA A 27 -3.07 1.17 -7.26
C ALA A 27 -4.13 1.60 -6.23
N THR A 28 -5.07 0.72 -5.87
CA THR A 28 -6.08 1.00 -4.83
C THR A 28 -5.45 1.28 -3.46
N GLU A 29 -4.41 0.54 -3.09
CA GLU A 29 -3.70 0.78 -1.82
C GLU A 29 -2.98 2.13 -1.82
N ILE A 30 -2.36 2.50 -2.93
CA ILE A 30 -1.71 3.81 -3.11
C ILE A 30 -2.75 4.93 -3.00
N GLN A 31 -3.84 4.82 -3.76
CA GLN A 31 -4.91 5.81 -3.81
C GLN A 31 -5.62 5.99 -2.46
N SER A 32 -5.70 4.94 -1.64
CA SER A 32 -6.27 5.03 -0.28
C SER A 32 -5.52 6.03 0.62
N MET A 33 -4.26 6.33 0.31
CA MET A 33 -3.45 7.30 1.07
C MET A 33 -3.59 8.74 0.57
N PHE A 34 -4.16 8.94 -0.63
CA PHE A 34 -4.20 10.27 -1.26
C PHE A 34 -4.96 11.26 -0.39
N THR A 35 -6.16 10.90 0.09
CA THR A 35 -6.98 11.79 0.91
C THR A 35 -6.23 12.23 2.18
N ASP A 36 -5.74 11.31 3.02
CA ASP A 36 -5.00 11.68 4.26
C ASP A 36 -3.81 12.60 3.95
N ILE A 37 -3.09 12.35 2.86
CA ILE A 37 -1.89 13.12 2.53
C ILE A 37 -2.25 14.50 1.96
N LEU A 38 -3.31 14.62 1.15
CA LEU A 38 -3.81 15.92 0.69
C LEU A 38 -4.23 16.81 1.86
N TYR A 39 -4.87 16.23 2.89
CA TYR A 39 -5.17 16.92 4.14
C TYR A 39 -3.90 17.37 4.90
N ARG A 40 -2.87 16.52 4.94
CA ARG A 40 -1.58 16.87 5.56
C ARG A 40 -0.84 17.96 4.81
N ILE A 41 -0.80 17.91 3.48
CA ILE A 41 -0.14 18.94 2.67
C ILE A 41 -0.84 20.29 2.82
N ALA A 42 -2.18 20.28 2.94
CA ALA A 42 -2.94 21.48 3.21
C ALA A 42 -2.56 22.16 4.54
N SER A 43 -1.90 21.45 5.47
CA SER A 43 -1.35 22.08 6.68
C SER A 43 -0.14 22.99 6.42
N TYR A 44 0.57 22.78 5.30
CA TYR A 44 1.76 23.52 4.91
C TYR A 44 1.45 24.60 3.87
N LYS A 45 0.69 24.25 2.83
CA LYS A 45 0.26 25.19 1.79
C LYS A 45 -1.26 25.20 1.72
N LEU A 46 -1.88 26.37 1.81
CA LEU A 46 -3.31 26.46 2.05
C LEU A 46 -4.09 26.42 0.74
N VAL A 47 -5.19 25.67 0.71
CA VAL A 47 -6.27 25.89 -0.26
C VAL A 47 -7.36 26.65 0.48
N ILE A 48 -7.61 27.89 0.06
CA ILE A 48 -8.64 28.75 0.66
C ILE A 48 -9.84 28.77 -0.28
N THR A 49 -10.97 28.25 0.19
CA THR A 49 -12.24 28.27 -0.54
C THR A 49 -13.20 29.26 0.10
N ARG A 50 -13.94 29.99 -0.73
CA ARG A 50 -15.03 30.89 -0.30
C ARG A 50 -16.34 30.12 -0.29
N HIS A 51 -17.07 30.18 0.82
CA HIS A 51 -18.44 29.67 0.96
C HIS A 51 -19.41 30.80 1.26
N SER A 52 -20.57 30.79 0.60
CA SER A 52 -21.67 31.71 0.88
C SER A 52 -22.57 31.11 1.95
N LEU A 53 -22.70 31.81 3.08
CA LEU A 53 -23.58 31.43 4.19
C LEU A 53 -24.59 32.56 4.42
N THR A 54 -25.68 32.21 5.09
CA THR A 54 -26.75 33.15 5.43
C THR A 54 -26.83 33.34 6.93
N THR A 55 -26.93 34.58 7.38
CA THR A 55 -27.10 34.91 8.79
C THR A 55 -28.47 34.45 9.31
N ILE A 56 -28.48 34.08 10.59
CA ILE A 56 -29.70 33.85 11.37
C ILE A 56 -30.01 35.15 12.13
N ALA A 57 -31.28 35.53 12.23
CA ALA A 57 -31.68 36.75 12.92
C ALA A 57 -31.18 36.78 14.36
N ASP A 58 -30.74 37.97 14.80
CA ASP A 58 -30.38 38.27 16.19
C ASP A 58 -29.18 37.51 16.77
N THR A 59 -28.42 36.80 15.92
CA THR A 59 -27.20 36.06 16.28
C THR A 59 -26.03 36.38 15.36
N LYS A 60 -24.81 36.34 15.91
CA LYS A 60 -23.56 36.50 15.16
C LYS A 60 -23.01 35.16 14.67
N GLU A 61 -23.77 34.09 14.88
CA GLU A 61 -23.36 32.72 14.64
C GLU A 61 -23.72 32.26 13.21
N LEU A 62 -22.80 31.53 12.59
CA LEU A 62 -22.96 30.86 11.33
C LEU A 62 -22.81 29.35 11.53
N GLN A 63 -23.68 28.57 10.89
CA GLN A 63 -23.59 27.11 10.87
C GLN A 63 -22.62 26.68 9.76
N ILE A 64 -21.61 25.90 10.12
CA ILE A 64 -20.59 25.38 9.18
C ILE A 64 -20.65 23.86 9.01
N ALA A 65 -21.64 23.20 9.61
CA ALA A 65 -21.80 21.74 9.54
C ALA A 65 -22.02 21.19 8.12
N THR A 66 -22.52 22.02 7.21
CA THR A 66 -22.78 21.66 5.80
C THR A 66 -21.56 21.84 4.90
N ILE A 67 -20.46 22.40 5.40
CA ILE A 67 -19.24 22.59 4.62
C ILE A 67 -18.43 21.30 4.67
N GLU A 68 -18.52 20.51 3.62
CA GLU A 68 -17.72 19.29 3.45
C GLU A 68 -16.21 19.61 3.38
N ASP A 69 -15.38 18.69 3.86
CA ASP A 69 -13.91 18.80 3.88
C ASP A 69 -13.35 20.07 4.56
N LEU A 70 -14.09 20.67 5.50
CA LEU A 70 -13.62 21.85 6.23
C LEU A 70 -12.48 21.48 7.20
N ILE A 71 -11.28 22.01 6.94
CA ILE A 71 -10.17 21.92 7.90
C ILE A 71 -10.37 22.98 8.99
N ASP A 72 -10.44 24.25 8.58
CA ASP A 72 -10.61 25.38 9.50
C ASP A 72 -11.18 26.62 8.79
N PRO A 73 -12.14 27.33 9.35
CA PRO A 73 -12.51 28.65 8.85
C PRO A 73 -11.44 29.68 9.26
N LEU A 74 -11.09 30.60 8.35
CA LEU A 74 -10.02 31.58 8.56
C LEU A 74 -10.57 32.94 8.95
N TYR A 75 -11.46 33.49 8.12
CA TYR A 75 -12.09 34.80 8.33
C TYR A 75 -13.38 34.87 7.51
N ALA A 76 -14.20 35.88 7.78
CA ALA A 76 -15.43 36.12 7.04
C ALA A 76 -15.42 37.52 6.41
N GLU A 77 -16.21 37.72 5.36
CA GLU A 77 -16.59 39.04 4.86
C GLU A 77 -18.07 39.24 5.13
N TYR A 78 -18.38 40.25 5.93
CA TYR A 78 -19.73 40.57 6.37
C TYR A 78 -20.10 41.94 5.80
N THR A 79 -21.29 42.04 5.19
CA THR A 79 -21.57 43.02 4.12
C THR A 79 -20.66 42.79 2.91
N VAL A 80 -20.99 41.74 2.15
CA VAL A 80 -20.21 41.25 1.01
C VAL A 80 -20.11 42.29 -0.12
N ASP A 81 -19.05 42.15 -0.92
CA ASP A 81 -18.78 42.92 -2.15
C ASP A 81 -18.69 44.45 -1.97
N LYS A 82 -18.33 44.89 -0.76
CA LYS A 82 -18.02 46.30 -0.50
C LYS A 82 -16.61 46.65 -0.98
N ASN A 83 -16.42 47.94 -1.31
CA ASN A 83 -15.11 48.51 -1.60
C ASN A 83 -14.84 49.69 -0.65
N PRO A 84 -13.94 49.56 0.35
CA PRO A 84 -13.08 48.40 0.62
C PRO A 84 -13.85 47.19 1.16
N ARG A 85 -13.26 46.01 0.99
CA ARG A 85 -13.83 44.73 1.47
C ARG A 85 -13.88 44.70 2.99
N ASN A 86 -14.95 44.12 3.52
CA ASN A 86 -15.30 44.25 4.93
C ASN A 86 -15.02 42.95 5.70
N PHE A 87 -13.75 42.59 5.81
CA PHE A 87 -13.32 41.37 6.48
C PHE A 87 -13.53 41.43 8.01
N ARG A 88 -13.84 40.29 8.60
CA ARG A 88 -14.14 40.10 10.01
C ARG A 88 -13.38 38.91 10.55
N ASN A 89 -12.85 39.10 11.75
CA ASN A 89 -12.37 37.99 12.56
C ASN A 89 -13.52 37.08 12.95
N ILE A 90 -13.17 35.85 13.26
CA ILE A 90 -14.13 34.82 13.61
C ILE A 90 -13.66 34.01 14.80
N ILE A 91 -14.61 33.45 15.55
CA ILE A 91 -14.35 32.54 16.66
C ILE A 91 -15.06 31.23 16.37
N ARG A 92 -14.30 30.15 16.17
CA ARG A 92 -14.85 28.82 15.95
C ARG A 92 -15.21 28.14 17.27
N ARG A 93 -16.42 27.59 17.35
CA ARG A 93 -16.93 26.77 18.46
C ARG A 93 -17.59 25.51 17.89
N GLY A 94 -16.79 24.47 17.64
CA GLY A 94 -17.28 23.24 17.00
C GLY A 94 -17.73 23.51 15.56
N ASN A 95 -19.03 23.28 15.29
CA ASN A 95 -19.68 23.51 13.99
C ASN A 95 -20.34 24.89 13.87
N ILE A 96 -20.00 25.79 14.78
CA ILE A 96 -20.48 27.17 14.79
C ILE A 96 -19.30 28.12 14.66
N VAL A 97 -19.47 29.17 13.87
CA VAL A 97 -18.52 30.28 13.75
C VAL A 97 -19.22 31.57 14.19
N GLU A 98 -18.65 32.27 15.16
CA GLU A 98 -19.16 33.57 15.61
C GLU A 98 -18.37 34.70 14.92
N LEU A 99 -19.09 35.65 14.30
CA LEU A 99 -18.52 36.84 13.67
C LEU A 99 -18.12 37.88 14.73
N ASP A 100 -16.91 38.43 14.65
CA ASP A 100 -16.47 39.55 15.48
C ASP A 100 -17.03 40.88 14.95
N ILE A 101 -18.32 41.12 15.23
CA ILE A 101 -19.07 42.32 14.86
C ILE A 101 -19.79 42.90 16.07
N ASN A 102 -19.99 44.23 16.11
CA ASN A 102 -20.71 44.89 17.21
C ASN A 102 -22.24 44.86 17.05
N ILE A 103 -22.73 44.60 15.85
CA ILE A 103 -24.16 44.56 15.52
C ILE A 103 -24.68 43.13 15.47
N LYS A 104 -26.01 42.98 15.62
CA LYS A 104 -26.70 41.73 15.36
C LYS A 104 -27.20 41.74 13.91
N PRO A 105 -26.79 40.78 13.08
CA PRO A 105 -27.30 40.63 11.73
C PRO A 105 -28.81 40.44 11.67
N THR A 106 -29.41 40.89 10.58
CA THR A 106 -30.78 40.49 10.22
C THR A 106 -30.75 39.09 9.59
N ALA A 107 -31.86 38.35 9.63
CA ALA A 107 -31.91 37.05 8.95
C ALA A 107 -31.81 37.26 7.44
N GLY A 108 -31.07 36.38 6.76
CA GLY A 108 -31.02 36.40 5.29
C GLY A 108 -29.81 37.15 4.70
N GLU A 109 -28.98 37.79 5.51
CA GLU A 109 -27.81 38.51 5.00
C GLU A 109 -26.72 37.51 4.58
N THR A 110 -26.14 37.76 3.41
CA THR A 110 -25.05 36.94 2.88
C THR A 110 -23.74 37.25 3.60
N VAL A 111 -23.01 36.19 3.94
CA VAL A 111 -21.65 36.25 4.50
C VAL A 111 -20.76 35.32 3.70
N TYR A 112 -19.60 35.83 3.29
CA TYR A 112 -18.58 34.99 2.66
C TYR A 112 -17.61 34.47 3.70
N LEU A 113 -17.64 33.17 3.97
CA LEU A 113 -16.70 32.50 4.86
C LEU A 113 -15.52 31.96 4.05
N TYR A 114 -14.31 32.32 4.43
CA TYR A 114 -13.07 31.84 3.85
C TYR A 114 -12.57 30.64 4.64
N CYS A 115 -12.58 29.47 4.01
CA CYS A 115 -12.33 28.18 4.63
C CYS A 115 -11.03 27.57 4.09
N LYS A 116 -10.21 27.06 4.99
CA LYS A 116 -9.12 26.15 4.67
C LYS A 116 -9.68 24.78 4.32
N LYS A 117 -9.30 24.25 3.16
CA LYS A 117 -9.69 22.92 2.66
C LYS A 117 -8.47 22.08 2.26
N PRO A 118 -8.62 20.75 2.16
CA PRO A 118 -7.58 19.90 1.63
C PRO A 118 -7.28 20.22 0.17
N HIS A 119 -6.07 19.90 -0.27
CA HIS A 119 -5.78 19.84 -1.70
C HIS A 119 -6.62 18.75 -2.39
N ARG A 120 -6.75 18.84 -3.71
CA ARG A 120 -7.58 17.94 -4.50
C ARG A 120 -6.87 17.57 -5.79
N ILE A 121 -7.15 16.37 -6.28
CA ILE A 121 -6.72 15.87 -7.58
C ILE A 121 -7.98 15.32 -8.23
N ASN A 122 -8.35 15.89 -9.37
CA ASN A 122 -9.52 15.45 -10.12
C ASN A 122 -9.26 14.06 -10.70
N GLN A 123 -10.19 13.13 -10.46
CA GLN A 123 -10.11 11.74 -10.92
C GLN A 123 -10.63 11.56 -12.35
N MET A 124 -11.28 12.58 -12.90
CA MET A 124 -11.77 12.54 -14.27
C MET A 124 -10.63 12.35 -15.26
N THR A 125 -10.87 11.51 -16.27
CA THR A 125 -9.93 11.29 -17.38
C THR A 125 -10.09 12.34 -18.47
N ASP A 126 -11.32 12.83 -18.66
CA ASP A 126 -11.61 13.99 -19.49
C ASP A 126 -11.92 15.21 -18.62
N LEU A 127 -11.21 16.31 -18.85
CA LEU A 127 -11.40 17.57 -18.15
C LEU A 127 -12.08 18.62 -19.01
N VAL A 128 -12.46 18.28 -20.24
CA VAL A 128 -13.01 19.20 -21.22
C VAL A 128 -14.40 18.71 -21.60
N GLY A 129 -15.41 19.55 -21.38
CA GLY A 129 -16.75 19.35 -21.90
C GLY A 129 -17.19 20.57 -22.70
N ALA A 130 -18.43 20.57 -23.17
CA ALA A 130 -19.04 21.74 -23.80
C ALA A 130 -20.43 22.01 -23.20
N ILE A 131 -20.87 23.26 -23.25
CA ILE A 131 -22.23 23.61 -22.83
C ILE A 131 -23.22 23.04 -23.86
N ASP A 132 -24.19 22.27 -23.40
CA ASP A 132 -25.24 21.68 -24.23
C ASP A 132 -26.60 22.29 -23.91
N LEU A 133 -26.89 23.41 -24.60
CA LEU A 133 -28.22 24.00 -24.59
C LEU A 133 -28.37 24.89 -25.81
N THR A 134 -29.27 24.50 -26.73
CA THR A 134 -29.51 25.22 -28.01
C THR A 134 -29.83 26.72 -27.85
N GLY A 135 -30.34 27.14 -26.68
CA GLY A 135 -30.64 28.54 -26.36
C GLY A 135 -29.52 29.34 -25.69
N GLY A 136 -28.47 28.68 -25.19
CA GLY A 136 -27.48 29.29 -24.29
C GLY A 136 -28.01 29.56 -22.88
N TYR A 137 -27.13 30.09 -22.04
CA TYR A 137 -27.41 30.52 -20.66
C TYR A 137 -27.18 32.02 -20.51
N GLU A 138 -27.90 32.67 -19.61
CA GLU A 138 -27.84 34.13 -19.40
C GLU A 138 -26.83 34.49 -18.28
N GLU A 139 -26.41 35.75 -18.23
CA GLU A 139 -25.69 36.31 -17.06
C GLU A 139 -26.43 35.98 -15.75
N ASP A 140 -25.67 35.76 -14.66
CA ASP A 140 -26.14 35.36 -13.33
C ASP A 140 -26.70 33.93 -13.18
N ASP A 141 -26.85 33.15 -14.26
CA ASP A 141 -27.24 31.74 -14.16
C ASP A 141 -26.24 30.96 -13.28
N THR A 142 -26.78 30.06 -12.45
CA THR A 142 -26.00 29.28 -11.46
C THR A 142 -26.01 27.78 -11.73
N THR A 143 -26.67 27.36 -12.80
CA THR A 143 -26.70 25.97 -13.27
C THR A 143 -26.56 25.95 -14.78
N ILE A 144 -25.65 25.10 -15.30
CA ILE A 144 -25.50 24.84 -16.72
C ILE A 144 -25.50 23.33 -16.98
N HIS A 145 -26.00 22.92 -18.15
CA HIS A 145 -25.88 21.57 -18.66
C HIS A 145 -24.61 21.46 -19.51
N VAL A 146 -23.83 20.40 -19.31
CA VAL A 146 -22.56 20.17 -20.01
C VAL A 146 -22.55 18.76 -20.59
N ASP A 147 -22.12 18.63 -21.84
CA ASP A 147 -21.91 17.38 -22.57
C ASP A 147 -20.41 17.11 -22.86
N ASP A 148 -20.14 16.09 -23.66
CA ASP A 148 -18.79 15.64 -24.05
C ASP A 148 -17.86 15.29 -22.86
N LEU A 149 -18.43 14.97 -21.70
CA LEU A 149 -17.71 14.47 -20.53
C LEU A 149 -17.60 12.94 -20.54
N GLU A 150 -16.93 12.35 -19.54
CA GLU A 150 -16.83 10.90 -19.42
C GLU A 150 -18.15 10.23 -19.00
N SER A 151 -18.40 9.01 -19.49
CA SER A 151 -19.73 8.37 -19.46
C SER A 151 -20.35 8.09 -18.10
N SER A 152 -19.56 8.07 -17.02
CA SER A 152 -20.04 7.84 -15.66
C SER A 152 -19.02 8.30 -14.62
N VAL A 153 -19.23 9.49 -14.07
CA VAL A 153 -18.42 10.02 -12.96
C VAL A 153 -19.23 10.94 -12.07
N THR A 154 -18.85 11.03 -10.80
CA THR A 154 -19.32 12.09 -9.91
C THR A 154 -18.23 13.13 -9.76
N ILE A 155 -18.49 14.36 -10.21
CA ILE A 155 -17.61 15.50 -9.99
C ILE A 155 -17.90 16.02 -8.58
N PRO A 156 -16.94 16.01 -7.65
CA PRO A 156 -17.20 16.41 -6.28
C PRO A 156 -17.53 17.90 -6.19
N VAL A 157 -18.31 18.28 -5.17
CA VAL A 157 -18.52 19.68 -4.76
C VAL A 157 -17.18 20.40 -4.63
N ASP A 158 -17.10 21.71 -4.80
CA ASP A 158 -15.88 22.52 -4.79
C ASP A 158 -14.87 22.28 -5.93
N THR A 159 -15.19 21.43 -6.91
CA THR A 159 -14.37 21.35 -8.13
C THR A 159 -14.43 22.67 -8.89
N GLU A 160 -13.28 23.20 -9.26
CA GLU A 160 -13.16 24.43 -10.03
C GLU A 160 -13.19 24.14 -11.53
N PHE A 161 -13.77 25.06 -12.29
CA PHE A 161 -13.74 25.03 -13.74
C PHE A 161 -13.76 26.45 -14.33
N THR A 162 -13.38 26.54 -15.60
CA THR A 162 -13.44 27.77 -16.39
C THR A 162 -14.28 27.55 -17.64
N ILE A 163 -14.92 28.61 -18.12
CA ILE A 163 -15.71 28.60 -19.36
C ILE A 163 -14.99 29.45 -20.39
N ALA A 164 -14.75 28.91 -21.58
CA ALA A 164 -14.00 29.61 -22.62
C ALA A 164 -14.70 30.92 -23.03
N GLY A 165 -13.94 32.01 -23.11
CA GLY A 165 -14.47 33.32 -23.48
C GLY A 165 -15.13 34.10 -22.34
N ILE A 166 -15.31 33.50 -21.15
CA ILE A 166 -15.86 34.18 -19.97
C ILE A 166 -14.77 34.32 -18.92
N GLY A 167 -14.65 35.51 -18.34
CA GLY A 167 -13.72 35.75 -17.25
C GLY A 167 -14.23 35.15 -15.94
N GLY A 168 -13.40 34.36 -15.26
CA GLY A 168 -13.70 33.86 -13.91
C GLY A 168 -13.26 32.42 -13.69
N VAL A 169 -13.32 32.01 -12.43
CA VAL A 169 -13.22 30.61 -12.02
C VAL A 169 -14.50 30.29 -11.28
N TYR A 170 -15.22 29.30 -11.76
CA TYR A 170 -16.46 28.83 -11.19
C TYR A 170 -16.18 27.62 -10.31
N ARG A 171 -16.99 27.46 -9.27
CA ARG A 171 -16.84 26.35 -8.32
C ARG A 171 -18.18 25.66 -8.11
N LEU A 172 -18.19 24.34 -8.22
CA LEU A 172 -19.39 23.54 -7.93
C LEU A 172 -19.85 23.73 -6.48
N THR A 173 -21.14 23.99 -6.29
CA THR A 173 -21.77 24.12 -4.97
C THR A 173 -22.46 22.83 -4.52
N ALA A 174 -22.64 21.89 -5.44
CA ALA A 174 -23.09 20.52 -5.19
C ALA A 174 -22.27 19.55 -6.06
N ALA A 175 -22.19 18.29 -5.65
CA ALA A 175 -21.60 17.26 -6.51
C ALA A 175 -22.46 17.05 -7.76
N ALA A 176 -21.82 17.00 -8.94
CA ALA A 176 -22.50 16.75 -10.20
C ALA A 176 -22.37 15.27 -10.57
N THR A 177 -23.48 14.63 -10.93
CA THR A 177 -23.45 13.24 -11.45
C THR A 177 -23.54 13.29 -12.96
N ILE A 178 -22.48 12.84 -13.62
CA ILE A 178 -22.43 12.73 -15.08
C ILE A 178 -22.94 11.35 -15.48
N ALA A 179 -23.90 11.32 -16.39
CA ALA A 179 -24.48 10.09 -16.93
C ALA A 179 -24.62 10.24 -18.44
N SER A 180 -24.20 9.22 -19.19
CA SER A 180 -24.26 9.25 -20.66
C SER A 180 -23.46 10.39 -21.30
N ASN A 181 -22.34 10.78 -20.68
CA ASN A 181 -21.43 11.87 -21.10
C ASN A 181 -21.97 13.29 -20.87
N GLU A 182 -23.10 13.47 -20.18
CA GLU A 182 -23.70 14.78 -19.92
C GLU A 182 -24.17 14.92 -18.46
N GLY A 183 -24.36 16.16 -18.00
CA GLY A 183 -24.89 16.43 -16.66
C GLY A 183 -24.99 17.91 -16.29
N ASP A 184 -25.76 18.18 -15.23
CA ASP A 184 -25.95 19.53 -14.69
C ASP A 184 -24.85 19.90 -13.70
N LEU A 185 -24.27 21.09 -13.88
CA LEU A 185 -23.31 21.70 -12.98
C LEU A 185 -23.99 22.86 -12.24
N THR A 186 -24.14 22.77 -10.92
CA THR A 186 -24.56 23.91 -10.08
C THR A 186 -23.35 24.55 -9.43
N PHE A 187 -23.16 25.85 -9.59
CA PHE A 187 -21.91 26.53 -9.25
C PHE A 187 -22.08 27.96 -8.72
N PHE A 188 -20.99 28.55 -8.27
CA PHE A 188 -20.89 29.93 -7.82
C PHE A 188 -19.51 30.53 -8.19
N PRO A 189 -19.39 31.84 -8.53
CA PRO A 189 -20.49 32.81 -8.73
C PRO A 189 -21.40 32.43 -9.90
N GLY A 190 -22.52 33.15 -10.09
CA GLY A 190 -23.30 33.05 -11.33
C GLY A 190 -22.46 33.46 -12.55
N LEU A 191 -22.92 33.10 -13.75
CA LEU A 191 -22.21 33.41 -15.00
C LEU A 191 -21.95 34.92 -15.12
N ALA A 192 -20.72 35.29 -15.47
CA ALA A 192 -20.35 36.71 -15.58
C ALA A 192 -20.83 37.37 -16.89
N ALA A 193 -21.40 36.61 -17.82
CA ALA A 193 -21.97 37.04 -19.09
C ALA A 193 -22.77 35.88 -19.72
N ASP A 194 -23.63 36.19 -20.70
CA ASP A 194 -24.32 35.19 -21.51
C ASP A 194 -23.36 34.22 -22.20
N VAL A 195 -23.80 32.97 -22.36
CA VAL A 195 -22.98 31.87 -22.89
C VAL A 195 -23.72 31.09 -23.94
N ALA A 196 -23.10 30.94 -25.11
CA ALA A 196 -23.67 30.17 -26.20
C ALA A 196 -23.49 28.66 -26.02
N ASP A 197 -24.29 27.91 -26.76
CA ASP A 197 -24.12 26.46 -26.99
C ASP A 197 -22.72 26.11 -27.53
N GLY A 198 -22.19 24.97 -27.13
CA GLY A 198 -20.89 24.45 -27.57
C GLY A 198 -19.66 25.17 -26.99
N VAL A 199 -19.84 26.09 -26.04
CA VAL A 199 -18.71 26.76 -25.39
C VAL A 199 -17.99 25.79 -24.47
N VAL A 200 -16.66 25.72 -24.61
CA VAL A 200 -15.81 24.79 -23.88
C VAL A 200 -15.80 25.08 -22.37
N VAL A 201 -16.04 24.05 -21.59
CA VAL A 201 -15.88 24.01 -20.13
C VAL A 201 -14.61 23.22 -19.81
N THR A 202 -13.73 23.76 -18.96
CA THR A 202 -12.48 23.09 -18.57
C THR A 202 -12.37 23.00 -17.06
N PHE A 203 -12.29 21.78 -16.52
CA PHE A 203 -12.13 21.50 -15.10
C PHE A 203 -10.67 21.59 -14.65
N GLU A 204 -10.46 22.02 -13.40
CA GLU A 204 -9.12 22.02 -12.81
C GLU A 204 -8.65 20.57 -12.52
N GLN A 205 -7.48 20.22 -13.03
CA GLN A 205 -6.88 18.89 -12.84
C GLN A 205 -6.51 18.60 -11.38
N SER A 206 -5.97 19.58 -10.67
CA SER A 206 -5.53 19.45 -9.28
C SER A 206 -5.29 20.82 -8.67
N THR A 207 -5.51 21.00 -7.38
CA THR A 207 -5.11 22.23 -6.67
C THR A 207 -3.63 22.23 -6.26
N LEU A 208 -2.87 21.19 -6.59
CA LEU A 208 -1.42 21.12 -6.39
C LEU A 208 -0.71 21.90 -7.50
N ASP A 209 0.31 22.66 -7.14
CA ASP A 209 1.28 23.15 -8.12
C ASP A 209 2.36 22.07 -8.40
N GLY A 210 3.21 22.30 -9.39
CA GLY A 210 4.20 21.29 -9.80
C GLY A 210 5.18 20.87 -8.69
N LEU A 211 5.53 21.78 -7.76
CA LEU A 211 6.38 21.44 -6.63
C LEU A 211 5.62 20.60 -5.60
N LEU A 212 4.38 20.99 -5.29
CA LEU A 212 3.52 20.24 -4.38
C LEU A 212 3.14 18.86 -4.93
N GLU A 213 2.97 18.70 -6.24
CA GLU A 213 2.77 17.39 -6.85
C GLU A 213 3.94 16.44 -6.58
N ASP A 214 5.17 16.91 -6.77
CA ASP A 214 6.37 16.12 -6.52
C ASP A 214 6.50 15.75 -5.04
N LEU A 215 6.24 16.70 -4.14
CA LEU A 215 6.22 16.47 -2.69
C LEU A 215 5.10 15.51 -2.28
N PHE A 216 3.92 15.62 -2.90
CA PHE A 216 2.80 14.72 -2.67
C PHE A 216 3.15 13.28 -3.04
N ILE A 217 3.72 13.07 -4.23
CA ILE A 217 4.18 11.76 -4.70
C ILE A 217 5.18 11.15 -3.71
N ASN A 218 6.19 11.92 -3.29
CA ASN A 218 7.19 11.45 -2.33
C ASN A 218 6.56 11.08 -0.97
N PHE A 219 5.61 11.89 -0.49
CA PHE A 219 4.91 11.64 0.75
C PHE A 219 4.09 10.33 0.64
N VAL A 220 3.32 10.15 -0.44
CA VAL A 220 2.53 8.94 -0.66
C VAL A 220 3.44 7.72 -0.72
N ALA A 221 4.49 7.75 -1.55
CA ALA A 221 5.42 6.64 -1.68
C ALA A 221 6.03 6.24 -0.32
N ALA A 222 6.49 7.23 0.47
CA ALA A 222 7.04 6.97 1.80
C ALA A 222 6.00 6.34 2.75
N ARG A 223 4.76 6.83 2.76
CA ARG A 223 3.71 6.32 3.66
C ARG A 223 3.24 4.93 3.28
N VAL A 224 3.07 4.69 1.99
CA VAL A 224 2.72 3.37 1.44
C VAL A 224 3.82 2.36 1.78
N ALA A 225 5.09 2.71 1.57
CA ALA A 225 6.23 1.85 1.91
C ALA A 225 6.31 1.53 3.42
N LEU A 226 6.06 2.51 4.30
CA LEU A 226 6.01 2.27 5.74
C LEU A 226 4.85 1.35 6.14
N SER A 227 3.66 1.53 5.56
CA SER A 227 2.49 0.70 5.81
C SER A 227 2.75 -0.77 5.46
N LYS A 228 3.45 -1.02 4.35
CA LYS A 228 3.73 -2.37 3.86
C LYS A 228 5.07 -2.96 4.31
N SER A 229 5.82 -2.26 5.15
CA SER A 229 6.97 -2.87 5.83
C SER A 229 6.58 -4.15 6.60
N SER A 230 5.31 -4.27 6.99
CA SER A 230 4.70 -5.47 7.57
C SER A 230 4.42 -6.61 6.58
N LYS A 231 4.23 -6.37 5.27
CA LYS A 231 4.11 -7.44 4.25
C LYS A 231 5.40 -8.27 4.17
N TYR A 232 6.57 -7.65 4.39
CA TYR A 232 7.82 -8.40 4.53
C TYR A 232 7.86 -9.31 5.77
N LEU A 233 7.06 -9.02 6.81
CA LEU A 233 6.86 -9.96 7.92
C LEU A 233 5.95 -11.13 7.52
N GLN A 234 5.07 -10.99 6.53
CA GLN A 234 4.31 -12.16 6.02
C GLN A 234 5.22 -13.17 5.34
N GLN A 235 6.36 -12.77 4.77
CA GLN A 235 7.36 -13.71 4.26
C GLN A 235 7.95 -14.61 5.35
N ILE A 236 7.93 -14.16 6.60
CA ILE A 236 8.27 -15.02 7.74
C ILE A 236 7.23 -16.14 7.90
N ASN A 237 5.93 -15.86 7.69
CA ASN A 237 4.87 -16.88 7.73
C ASN A 237 4.96 -17.86 6.55
N THR A 238 5.31 -17.37 5.35
CA THR A 238 5.59 -18.22 4.19
C THR A 238 6.77 -19.15 4.47
N ALA A 239 7.87 -18.61 5.02
CA ALA A 239 9.03 -19.39 5.43
C ALA A 239 8.67 -20.44 6.50
N LEU A 240 7.83 -20.10 7.49
CA LEU A 240 7.36 -21.06 8.50
C LEU A 240 6.55 -22.21 7.87
N THR A 241 5.72 -21.90 6.87
CA THR A 241 4.95 -22.92 6.15
C THR A 241 5.88 -23.85 5.35
N ALA A 242 6.86 -23.28 4.64
CA ALA A 242 7.87 -24.06 3.92
C ALA A 242 8.71 -24.92 4.87
N MET A 243 9.09 -24.41 6.06
CA MET A 243 9.76 -25.20 7.09
C MET A 243 8.93 -26.40 7.58
N GLY A 244 7.61 -26.22 7.76
CA GLY A 244 6.72 -27.34 8.08
C GLY A 244 6.69 -28.41 6.98
N ALA A 245 6.79 -28.01 5.71
CA ALA A 245 6.92 -28.93 4.58
C ALA A 245 8.27 -29.68 4.60
N VAL A 246 9.37 -29.01 4.95
CA VAL A 246 10.68 -29.65 5.16
C VAL A 246 10.58 -30.75 6.23
N THR A 247 10.06 -30.42 7.42
CA THR A 247 9.91 -31.39 8.51
C THR A 247 9.08 -32.60 8.09
N THR A 248 8.00 -32.38 7.33
CA THR A 248 7.16 -33.46 6.81
C THR A 248 7.91 -34.36 5.83
N ALA A 249 8.63 -33.78 4.87
CA ALA A 249 9.42 -34.52 3.89
C ALA A 249 10.55 -35.33 4.55
N LEU A 250 11.24 -34.76 5.55
CA LEU A 250 12.26 -35.46 6.31
C LEU A 250 11.67 -36.58 7.19
N GLY A 251 10.49 -36.39 7.77
CA GLY A 251 9.76 -37.45 8.47
C GLY A 251 9.47 -38.66 7.57
N LEU A 252 9.06 -38.41 6.31
CA LEU A 252 8.87 -39.46 5.31
C LEU A 252 10.18 -40.15 4.92
N ALA A 253 11.26 -39.38 4.73
CA ALA A 253 12.57 -39.93 4.46
C ALA A 253 13.04 -40.86 5.60
N ALA A 254 12.95 -40.40 6.85
CA ALA A 254 13.31 -41.18 8.03
C ALA A 254 12.48 -42.47 8.13
N ALA A 255 11.16 -42.41 7.89
CA ALA A 255 10.30 -43.59 7.91
C ALA A 255 10.70 -44.63 6.84
N LYS A 256 11.01 -44.20 5.62
CA LYS A 256 11.48 -45.08 4.53
C LYS A 256 12.82 -45.72 4.86
N VAL A 257 13.75 -44.95 5.43
CA VAL A 257 15.05 -45.46 5.88
C VAL A 257 14.90 -46.49 6.99
N LEU A 258 14.05 -46.22 7.99
CA LEU A 258 13.82 -47.16 9.09
C LEU A 258 13.17 -48.46 8.61
N ARG A 259 12.21 -48.36 7.67
CA ARG A 259 11.64 -49.53 6.99
C ARG A 259 12.73 -50.34 6.29
N GLN A 260 13.62 -49.67 5.56
CA GLN A 260 14.71 -50.32 4.87
C GLN A 260 15.67 -51.05 5.82
N VAL A 261 16.04 -50.42 6.94
CA VAL A 261 16.87 -51.08 7.98
C VAL A 261 16.19 -52.36 8.48
N THR A 262 14.87 -52.33 8.67
CA THR A 262 14.06 -53.47 9.13
C THR A 262 14.01 -54.60 8.08
N ASP A 263 13.81 -54.25 6.80
CA ASP A 263 13.74 -55.22 5.70
C ASP A 263 15.11 -55.90 5.47
N VAL A 264 16.21 -55.14 5.57
CA VAL A 264 17.56 -55.69 5.50
C VAL A 264 17.85 -56.62 6.67
N ALA A 265 17.46 -56.26 7.89
CA ALA A 265 17.60 -57.14 9.06
C ALA A 265 16.82 -58.46 8.91
N SER A 266 15.62 -58.39 8.32
CA SER A 266 14.80 -59.57 8.02
C SER A 266 15.45 -60.43 6.93
N GLY A 267 15.96 -59.82 5.86
CA GLY A 267 16.68 -60.51 4.78
C GLY A 267 17.95 -61.22 5.26
N ARG A 268 18.71 -60.60 6.19
CA ARG A 268 19.86 -61.22 6.85
C ARG A 268 19.49 -62.51 7.58
N THR A 269 18.35 -62.51 8.26
CA THR A 269 17.86 -63.66 9.02
C THR A 269 17.41 -64.78 8.07
N ALA A 270 16.71 -64.42 6.99
CA ALA A 270 16.20 -65.37 6.00
C ALA A 270 17.30 -66.01 5.12
N ALA A 271 18.39 -65.29 4.84
CA ALA A 271 19.47 -65.78 3.99
C ALA A 271 20.49 -66.69 4.70
N GLY A 272 20.40 -66.85 6.02
CA GLY A 272 21.27 -67.73 6.82
C GLY A 272 22.77 -67.39 6.78
N LEU A 273 23.15 -66.33 6.06
CA LEU A 273 24.50 -65.88 5.79
C LEU A 273 24.51 -64.35 5.91
N ALA A 274 25.14 -63.83 6.96
CA ALA A 274 25.46 -62.43 7.04
C ALA A 274 26.73 -62.18 6.20
N ALA A 275 26.56 -61.80 4.94
CA ALA A 275 27.63 -61.14 4.21
C ALA A 275 28.05 -59.88 4.99
N ALA A 276 29.32 -59.74 5.35
CA ALA A 276 29.84 -58.59 6.11
C ALA A 276 29.43 -57.24 5.48
N VAL A 277 29.30 -57.23 4.16
CA VAL A 277 28.84 -56.10 3.33
C VAL A 277 27.43 -55.59 3.71
N ILE A 278 26.50 -56.47 4.11
CA ILE A 278 25.15 -56.05 4.52
C ILE A 278 25.17 -55.39 5.91
N ILE A 279 26.09 -55.81 6.79
CA ILE A 279 26.30 -55.18 8.10
C ILE A 279 26.85 -53.76 7.90
N GLU A 280 27.80 -53.59 6.99
CA GLU A 280 28.36 -52.28 6.63
C GLU A 280 27.31 -51.37 6.00
N ALA A 281 26.45 -51.89 5.12
CA ALA A 281 25.30 -51.15 4.57
C ALA A 281 24.37 -50.61 5.69
N ASN A 282 24.01 -51.45 6.65
CA ASN A 282 23.16 -51.04 7.78
C ASN A 282 23.80 -49.95 8.63
N LEU A 283 25.11 -50.05 8.89
CA LEU A 283 25.82 -49.04 9.67
C LEU A 283 25.78 -47.66 8.99
N GLU A 284 25.90 -47.62 7.66
CA GLU A 284 25.78 -46.37 6.90
C GLU A 284 24.34 -45.84 6.88
N LEU A 285 23.33 -46.72 6.83
CA LEU A 285 21.92 -46.32 6.95
C LEU A 285 21.60 -45.74 8.33
N ASP A 286 22.17 -46.31 9.41
CA ASP A 286 22.01 -45.79 10.77
C ASP A 286 22.63 -44.38 10.91
N LYS A 287 23.81 -44.17 10.33
CA LYS A 287 24.45 -42.84 10.28
C LYS A 287 23.61 -41.82 9.50
N MET A 288 23.05 -42.22 8.36
CA MET A 288 22.11 -41.37 7.61
C MET A 288 20.88 -41.00 8.44
N ALA A 289 20.27 -41.97 9.11
CA ALA A 289 19.11 -41.74 9.97
C ALA A 289 19.43 -40.76 11.11
N ALA A 290 20.61 -40.88 11.71
CA ALA A 290 21.09 -39.95 12.73
C ALA A 290 21.25 -38.52 12.20
N GLU A 291 21.86 -38.32 11.02
CA GLU A 291 22.01 -36.99 10.42
C GLU A 291 20.66 -36.36 10.04
N ILE A 292 19.69 -37.15 9.57
CA ILE A 292 18.31 -36.67 9.33
C ILE A 292 17.66 -36.22 10.64
N GLY A 293 17.83 -36.98 11.74
CA GLY A 293 17.35 -36.59 13.06
C GLY A 293 17.95 -35.27 13.56
N LEU A 294 19.25 -35.06 13.31
CA LEU A 294 19.93 -33.80 13.63
C LEU A 294 19.44 -32.64 12.75
N ALA A 295 19.20 -32.88 11.45
CA ALA A 295 18.61 -31.88 10.56
C ALA A 295 17.21 -31.45 11.04
N ASN A 296 16.37 -32.40 11.46
CA ASN A 296 15.06 -32.10 12.06
C ASN A 296 15.20 -31.26 13.34
N THR A 297 16.14 -31.62 14.22
CA THR A 297 16.40 -30.87 15.46
C THR A 297 16.82 -29.43 15.18
N ALA A 298 17.63 -29.20 14.15
CA ALA A 298 18.02 -27.86 13.72
C ALA A 298 16.82 -27.05 13.19
N LEU A 299 15.94 -27.67 12.41
CA LEU A 299 14.72 -27.03 11.90
C LEU A 299 13.71 -26.72 13.01
N ASP A 300 13.55 -27.61 14.00
CA ASP A 300 12.71 -27.36 15.18
C ASP A 300 13.25 -26.18 16.01
N SER A 301 14.57 -26.11 16.12
CA SER A 301 15.25 -24.98 16.76
C SER A 301 15.02 -23.69 15.99
N ALA A 302 15.13 -23.73 14.65
CA ALA A 302 14.80 -22.59 13.77
C ALA A 302 13.34 -22.15 13.96
N ASN A 303 12.38 -23.09 13.95
CA ASN A 303 10.95 -22.79 14.12
C ASN A 303 10.67 -22.08 15.44
N THR A 304 11.33 -22.52 16.51
CA THR A 304 11.19 -21.93 17.84
C THR A 304 11.66 -20.47 17.87
N VAL A 305 12.69 -20.12 17.11
CA VAL A 305 13.30 -18.77 17.17
C VAL A 305 12.78 -17.81 16.10
N THR A 306 12.24 -18.29 14.97
CA THR A 306 11.78 -17.47 13.83
C THR A 306 10.76 -16.38 14.19
N ASN A 307 9.94 -16.60 15.23
CA ASN A 307 8.96 -15.62 15.72
C ASN A 307 9.30 -14.98 17.08
N THR A 308 10.54 -15.14 17.57
CA THR A 308 10.97 -14.57 18.85
C THR A 308 11.92 -13.40 18.62
N VAL A 309 11.71 -12.30 19.33
CA VAL A 309 12.46 -11.05 19.14
C VAL A 309 13.90 -11.13 19.73
N THR A 310 14.30 -12.23 20.37
CA THR A 310 15.33 -12.10 21.43
C THR A 310 16.32 -13.25 21.67
N GLN A 311 16.60 -14.18 20.75
CA GLN A 311 17.76 -15.08 20.94
C GLN A 311 18.68 -15.16 19.72
N GLY A 312 19.89 -14.60 19.88
CA GLY A 312 21.06 -14.82 19.03
C GLY A 312 21.20 -13.94 17.77
N GLY A 313 20.23 -13.08 17.47
CA GLY A 313 20.30 -12.10 16.37
C GLY A 313 19.49 -12.49 15.12
N PRO A 314 19.36 -11.58 14.13
CA PRO A 314 18.43 -11.74 13.00
C PRO A 314 18.77 -12.87 12.02
N ASN A 315 19.95 -13.50 12.14
CA ASN A 315 20.42 -14.54 11.22
C ASN A 315 20.29 -15.97 11.77
N VAL A 316 19.83 -16.15 13.00
CA VAL A 316 19.80 -17.47 13.66
C VAL A 316 18.91 -18.49 12.92
N PRO A 317 17.68 -18.15 12.46
CA PRO A 317 16.88 -19.08 11.67
C PRO A 317 17.58 -19.55 10.38
N ALA A 318 18.23 -18.63 9.66
CA ALA A 318 18.96 -18.94 8.44
C ALA A 318 20.22 -19.79 8.71
N GLN A 319 20.87 -19.60 9.87
CA GLN A 319 21.99 -20.43 10.30
C GLN A 319 21.56 -21.87 10.56
N TYR A 320 20.44 -22.06 11.26
CA TYR A 320 19.89 -23.41 11.48
C TYR A 320 19.39 -24.07 10.20
N ALA A 321 18.80 -23.32 9.26
CA ALA A 321 18.46 -23.84 7.93
C ALA A 321 19.71 -24.27 7.15
N GLY A 322 20.79 -23.47 7.22
CA GLY A 322 22.08 -23.83 6.64
C GLY A 322 22.72 -25.05 7.30
N GLU A 323 22.60 -25.19 8.62
CA GLU A 323 23.03 -26.39 9.35
C GLU A 323 22.24 -27.62 8.88
N ALA A 324 20.91 -27.54 8.81
CA ALA A 324 20.07 -28.62 8.30
C ALA A 324 20.48 -29.02 6.87
N GLN A 325 20.79 -28.06 5.99
CA GLN A 325 21.28 -28.35 4.65
C GLN A 325 22.62 -29.10 4.65
N GLN A 326 23.57 -28.72 5.51
CA GLN A 326 24.84 -29.43 5.65
C GLN A 326 24.64 -30.86 6.14
N ARG A 327 23.75 -31.05 7.12
CA ARG A 327 23.37 -32.38 7.65
C ARG A 327 22.77 -33.27 6.56
N LEU A 328 21.91 -32.71 5.71
CA LEU A 328 21.35 -33.44 4.57
C LEU A 328 22.41 -33.82 3.52
N GLY A 329 23.38 -32.95 3.26
CA GLY A 329 24.53 -33.29 2.41
C GLY A 329 25.33 -34.48 2.95
N THR A 330 25.58 -34.51 4.27
CA THR A 330 26.24 -35.64 4.94
C THR A 330 25.39 -36.91 4.87
N ALA A 331 24.07 -36.81 5.11
CA ALA A 331 23.13 -37.93 5.00
C ALA A 331 23.10 -38.54 3.59
N GLN A 332 23.13 -37.70 2.54
CA GLN A 332 23.25 -38.15 1.15
C GLN A 332 24.58 -38.87 0.89
N GLY A 333 25.68 -38.43 1.53
CA GLY A 333 26.97 -39.11 1.47
C GLY A 333 26.90 -40.54 2.03
N TYR A 334 26.36 -40.73 3.23
CA TYR A 334 26.15 -42.04 3.84
C TYR A 334 25.23 -42.93 3.00
N LEU A 335 24.18 -42.35 2.42
CA LEU A 335 23.28 -43.07 1.52
C LEU A 335 24.00 -43.60 0.27
N GLY A 336 24.89 -42.80 -0.32
CA GLY A 336 25.72 -43.21 -1.44
C GLY A 336 26.57 -44.44 -1.10
N THR A 337 27.21 -44.42 0.07
CA THR A 337 28.01 -45.54 0.59
C THR A 337 27.15 -46.78 0.85
N ALA A 338 25.99 -46.63 1.51
CA ALA A 338 25.06 -47.73 1.78
C ALA A 338 24.58 -48.42 0.49
N ARG A 339 24.29 -47.64 -0.57
CA ARG A 339 23.92 -48.19 -1.88
C ARG A 339 25.06 -48.99 -2.52
N GLY A 340 26.32 -48.55 -2.35
CA GLY A 340 27.50 -49.28 -2.80
C GLY A 340 27.58 -50.67 -2.17
N PHE A 341 27.42 -50.74 -0.85
CA PHE A 341 27.39 -52.02 -0.13
C PHE A 341 26.20 -52.90 -0.54
N LEU A 342 25.00 -52.34 -0.68
CA LEU A 342 23.84 -53.13 -1.14
C LEU A 342 23.99 -53.66 -2.57
N ALA A 343 24.62 -52.89 -3.47
CA ALA A 343 24.92 -53.34 -4.83
C ALA A 343 25.94 -54.49 -4.83
N GLN A 344 26.95 -54.42 -3.96
CA GLN A 344 27.91 -55.51 -3.76
C GLN A 344 27.22 -56.76 -3.20
N ALA A 345 26.37 -56.62 -2.17
CA ALA A 345 25.62 -57.73 -1.60
C ALA A 345 24.66 -58.40 -2.63
N ALA A 346 24.07 -57.62 -3.54
CA ALA A 346 23.23 -58.16 -4.62
C ALA A 346 24.00 -59.08 -5.58
N SER A 347 25.33 -58.94 -5.68
CA SER A 347 26.17 -59.80 -6.50
C SER A 347 26.50 -61.16 -5.87
N GLU A 348 26.22 -61.33 -4.57
CA GLU A 348 26.61 -62.53 -3.80
C GLU A 348 25.55 -63.66 -3.83
N GLY A 349 24.34 -63.41 -4.34
CA GLY A 349 23.35 -64.47 -4.56
C GLY A 349 21.92 -63.99 -4.82
N PRO A 350 21.04 -64.86 -5.36
CA PRO A 350 19.69 -64.48 -5.80
C PRO A 350 18.75 -64.03 -4.68
N LEU A 351 18.91 -64.57 -3.46
CA LEU A 351 18.11 -64.14 -2.30
C LEU A 351 18.55 -62.76 -1.78
N ALA A 352 19.87 -62.50 -1.75
CA ALA A 352 20.42 -61.20 -1.39
C ALA A 352 20.04 -60.12 -2.44
N ALA A 353 19.98 -60.51 -3.72
CA ALA A 353 19.54 -59.64 -4.81
C ALA A 353 18.09 -59.15 -4.64
N THR A 354 17.16 -60.02 -4.23
CA THR A 354 15.75 -59.63 -4.01
C THR A 354 15.60 -58.61 -2.89
N TYR A 355 16.28 -58.79 -1.76
CA TYR A 355 16.25 -57.83 -0.65
C TYR A 355 16.98 -56.51 -0.98
N ALA A 356 18.09 -56.59 -1.71
CA ALA A 356 18.80 -55.40 -2.19
C ALA A 356 17.96 -54.58 -3.19
N GLN A 357 17.18 -55.24 -4.05
CA GLN A 357 16.29 -54.57 -5.02
C GLN A 357 15.09 -53.89 -4.34
N LEU A 358 14.43 -54.55 -3.39
CA LEU A 358 13.35 -53.95 -2.60
C LEU A 358 13.85 -52.68 -1.91
N GLY A 359 15.06 -52.77 -1.37
CA GLY A 359 15.69 -51.66 -0.67
C GLY A 359 16.20 -50.53 -1.52
N ALA A 360 16.65 -50.81 -2.73
CA ALA A 360 17.00 -49.76 -3.68
C ALA A 360 15.79 -48.86 -3.99
N GLY A 361 14.58 -49.42 -4.08
CA GLY A 361 13.34 -48.66 -4.30
C GLY A 361 12.98 -47.76 -3.11
N GLU A 362 13.07 -48.28 -1.88
CA GLU A 362 12.84 -47.52 -0.65
C GLU A 362 13.84 -46.37 -0.47
N LEU A 363 15.12 -46.65 -0.72
CA LEU A 363 16.18 -45.65 -0.66
C LEU A 363 16.03 -44.60 -1.76
N GLN A 364 15.60 -44.97 -2.97
CA GLN A 364 15.28 -44.00 -4.02
C GLN A 364 14.09 -43.11 -3.63
N GLY A 365 13.09 -43.68 -2.96
CA GLY A 365 11.99 -42.93 -2.37
C GLY A 365 12.45 -41.97 -1.26
N ALA A 366 13.45 -42.34 -0.46
CA ALA A 366 14.05 -41.47 0.55
C ALA A 366 14.85 -40.33 -0.09
N VAL A 367 15.61 -40.60 -1.17
CA VAL A 367 16.29 -39.56 -1.97
C VAL A 367 15.30 -38.53 -2.49
N GLY A 368 14.14 -38.97 -3.03
CA GLY A 368 13.10 -38.06 -3.49
C GLY A 368 12.65 -37.10 -2.40
N SER A 369 12.35 -37.62 -1.21
CA SER A 369 11.92 -36.80 -0.07
C SER A 369 13.05 -35.88 0.47
N ILE A 370 14.32 -36.30 0.42
CA ILE A 370 15.46 -35.43 0.77
C ILE A 370 15.64 -34.29 -0.25
N ASN A 371 15.42 -34.56 -1.54
CA ASN A 371 15.51 -33.54 -2.59
C ASN A 371 14.37 -32.52 -2.46
N GLU A 372 13.15 -32.96 -2.16
CA GLU A 372 12.02 -32.07 -1.84
C GLU A 372 12.33 -31.19 -0.62
N ALA A 373 12.81 -31.80 0.47
CA ALA A 373 13.24 -31.07 1.66
C ALA A 373 14.31 -30.01 1.36
N THR A 374 15.27 -30.34 0.48
CA THR A 374 16.32 -29.41 0.04
C THR A 374 15.74 -28.24 -0.74
N GLY A 375 14.76 -28.48 -1.62
CA GLY A 375 14.06 -27.43 -2.36
C GLY A 375 13.34 -26.44 -1.43
N PHE A 376 12.60 -26.97 -0.44
CA PHE A 376 11.92 -26.12 0.55
C PHE A 376 12.92 -25.34 1.44
N ILE A 377 14.09 -25.89 1.78
CA ILE A 377 15.12 -25.14 2.53
C ILE A 377 15.67 -23.95 1.71
N GLN A 378 15.82 -24.11 0.39
CA GLN A 378 16.21 -23.00 -0.49
C GLN A 378 15.16 -21.89 -0.51
N GLU A 379 13.87 -22.27 -0.55
CA GLU A 379 12.74 -21.33 -0.46
C GLU A 379 12.73 -20.60 0.90
N VAL A 380 12.86 -21.31 2.02
CA VAL A 380 12.98 -20.72 3.37
C VAL A 380 14.12 -19.69 3.42
N THR A 381 15.28 -20.02 2.85
CA THR A 381 16.43 -19.13 2.83
C THR A 381 16.19 -17.89 1.97
N ALA A 382 15.53 -18.04 0.82
CA ALA A 382 15.17 -16.93 -0.05
C ALA A 382 14.18 -15.97 0.66
N GLU A 383 13.13 -16.51 1.27
CA GLU A 383 12.11 -15.71 1.94
C GLU A 383 12.63 -14.97 3.18
N LEU A 384 13.48 -15.62 3.99
CA LEU A 384 14.13 -14.96 5.12
C LEU A 384 15.09 -13.85 4.68
N ASN A 385 15.79 -14.02 3.56
CA ASN A 385 16.64 -12.98 3.01
C ASN A 385 15.84 -11.79 2.49
N LEU A 386 14.70 -12.03 1.83
CA LEU A 386 13.77 -11.00 1.37
C LEU A 386 13.16 -10.24 2.55
N ALA A 387 12.72 -10.94 3.60
CA ALA A 387 12.21 -10.34 4.83
C ALA A 387 13.25 -9.43 5.49
N ARG A 388 14.51 -9.88 5.56
CA ARG A 388 15.61 -9.12 6.18
C ARG A 388 16.02 -7.89 5.38
N LEU A 389 16.28 -8.06 4.08
CA LEU A 389 16.76 -6.97 3.23
C LEU A 389 15.65 -5.97 2.89
N GLY A 390 14.44 -6.48 2.62
CA GLY A 390 13.29 -5.67 2.25
C GLY A 390 12.77 -4.80 3.39
N SER A 391 12.52 -5.39 4.58
CA SER A 391 11.89 -4.63 5.67
C SER A 391 12.76 -3.51 6.24
N GLY A 392 14.05 -3.77 6.45
CA GLY A 392 14.98 -2.81 7.03
C GLY A 392 15.30 -1.67 6.08
N THR A 393 15.71 -2.01 4.85
CA THR A 393 16.13 -1.03 3.85
C THR A 393 14.96 -0.16 3.40
N MET A 394 13.80 -0.76 3.12
CA MET A 394 12.62 -0.01 2.68
C MET A 394 12.11 0.93 3.78
N ARG A 395 12.10 0.48 5.04
CA ARG A 395 11.69 1.34 6.16
C ARG A 395 12.66 2.49 6.38
N GLN A 396 13.97 2.26 6.26
CA GLN A 396 14.97 3.33 6.38
C GLN A 396 14.83 4.36 5.25
N TRP A 397 14.74 3.88 4.01
CA TRP A 397 14.49 4.72 2.84
C TRP A 397 13.20 5.54 3.00
N ALA A 398 12.09 4.89 3.36
CA ALA A 398 10.80 5.56 3.49
C ALA A 398 10.81 6.61 4.61
N ASN A 399 11.48 6.36 5.74
CA ASN A 399 11.64 7.37 6.79
C ASN A 399 12.53 8.53 6.35
N ALA A 400 13.58 8.27 5.57
CA ALA A 400 14.41 9.33 5.02
C ALA A 400 13.62 10.20 4.04
N LEU A 401 12.94 9.59 3.07
CA LEU A 401 12.10 10.27 2.10
C LEU A 401 11.00 11.10 2.80
N LEU A 402 10.33 10.53 3.81
CA LEU A 402 9.30 11.25 4.57
C LEU A 402 9.87 12.47 5.31
N ARG A 403 11.04 12.33 5.95
CA ARG A 403 11.69 13.42 6.67
C ARG A 403 12.09 14.54 5.71
N ASP A 404 12.68 14.20 4.57
CA ASP A 404 13.15 15.17 3.58
C ASP A 404 11.95 15.90 2.96
N THR A 405 10.90 15.16 2.59
CA THR A 405 9.62 15.72 2.09
C THR A 405 8.98 16.67 3.10
N ILE A 406 8.94 16.30 4.39
CA ILE A 406 8.42 17.19 5.44
C ILE A 406 9.29 18.43 5.61
N ALA A 407 10.62 18.31 5.48
CA ALA A 407 11.51 19.46 5.57
C ALA A 407 11.25 20.45 4.42
N GLU A 408 11.06 19.94 3.20
CA GLU A 408 10.72 20.77 2.03
C GLU A 408 9.32 21.40 2.16
N LEU A 409 8.31 20.65 2.62
CA LEU A 409 6.98 21.18 2.92
C LEU A 409 7.01 22.31 3.96
N LYS A 410 7.85 22.18 5.00
CA LYS A 410 8.07 23.25 5.98
C LYS A 410 8.75 24.47 5.39
N ALA A 411 9.64 24.30 4.42
CA ALA A 411 10.34 25.40 3.77
C ALA A 411 9.39 26.26 2.92
N ILE A 412 8.34 25.66 2.36
CA ILE A 412 7.29 26.35 1.60
C ILE A 412 6.05 26.69 2.43
N GLN A 413 6.12 26.50 3.75
CA GLN A 413 4.95 26.68 4.60
C GLN A 413 4.48 28.14 4.57
N GLU A 414 3.25 28.33 4.13
CA GLU A 414 2.59 29.63 4.19
C GLU A 414 2.11 29.83 5.62
N ILE A 415 2.70 30.82 6.31
CA ILE A 415 2.10 31.34 7.54
C ILE A 415 0.91 32.16 7.05
N PRO A 416 -0.34 31.78 7.35
CA PRO A 416 -1.46 32.63 7.01
C PRO A 416 -1.16 33.98 7.63
N GLU A 417 -1.09 35.04 6.80
CA GLU A 417 -0.97 36.39 7.31
C GLU A 417 -2.13 36.55 8.28
N HIS A 418 -1.82 36.54 9.58
CA HIS A 418 -2.82 36.84 10.55
C HIS A 418 -3.30 38.25 10.21
N PHE A 419 -4.55 38.36 9.78
CA PHE A 419 -5.23 39.61 9.50
C PHE A 419 -5.48 40.39 10.82
N TRP A 420 -4.46 40.51 11.68
CA TRP A 420 -4.44 41.37 12.88
C TRP A 420 -4.18 42.83 12.49
N GLN A 421 -4.78 43.32 11.41
CA GLN A 421 -5.09 44.74 11.41
C GLN A 421 -6.29 44.87 12.35
N GLU A 422 -6.06 45.46 13.52
CA GLU A 422 -7.11 46.01 14.36
C GLU A 422 -7.91 46.99 13.50
N TYR A 423 -8.90 46.47 12.78
CA TYR A 423 -9.90 47.32 12.16
C TYR A 423 -10.60 48.05 13.31
N PRO A 424 -10.80 49.38 13.21
CA PRO A 424 -11.56 50.13 14.20
C PRO A 424 -12.87 49.39 14.49
N LYS A 425 -13.11 49.09 15.76
CA LYS A 425 -14.37 48.52 16.24
C LYS A 425 -15.44 49.61 16.19
N ASP A 426 -15.85 50.00 15.00
CA ASP A 426 -16.97 50.91 14.81
C ASP A 426 -18.31 50.19 15.03
#